data_AF-A0A7U4QI84-F1
#
_entry.id   AF-A0A7U4QI84-F1
#
_cell.length_a   1.000
_cell.length_b   1.000
_cell.length_c   1.000
_cell.angle_alpha   90.00
_cell.angle_beta   90.00
_cell.angle_gamma   90.00
#
_symmetry.space_group_name_H-M   'P 1'
#
loop_
_entity.id
_entity.type
_entity.pdbx_description
1 polymer ?
#
loop_
_entity_poly.entity_id
_entity_poly.type
_entity_poly.pdbx_seq_one_letter_code
_entity_poly.pdbx_strand_id
1 'polypeptide(L)'
;MIPAEVLEIIQKMPKEFREYFFHFTKVLYKDMIEIARKSDFEALKKNITELSKIVKELAAAQSKTEAKLEELAVKTEKRLEELAVAQSKTEKRLEELAVAQSKTEKRVEELAVAQSKTEARLEELAIAQSKTEKRLEELAAAQNKTEDSLNKLINEHVETRRRLESMSDAVGYNLENQAYKALPALLEKDLKIKVEGKLVRRYFPGTRKGRYIQVNIYGWGAQNGKRILILGECKTSLSKKEVDRFLKLTKYIVKLENISEEETLKIAVVHDILPPVVSYLESKGIKLYWSYDL
;
A
#
# COMPACT_ATOMS: atom_id res chain seq x y z
N MET A 1 5.58 15.18 -142.10
CA MET A 1 5.99 16.12 -143.16
C MET A 1 7.50 16.23 -143.05
N ILE A 2 8.25 15.87 -144.11
CA ILE A 2 9.73 15.86 -144.07
C ILE A 2 10.21 17.32 -144.08
N PRO A 3 11.19 17.72 -143.24
CA PRO A 3 11.71 19.09 -143.21
C PRO A 3 12.25 19.53 -144.57
N ALA A 4 12.05 20.81 -144.90
CA ALA A 4 12.45 21.37 -146.19
C ALA A 4 13.94 21.16 -146.49
N GLU A 5 14.79 21.31 -145.47
CA GLU A 5 16.25 21.10 -145.57
C GLU A 5 16.60 19.64 -145.95
N VAL A 6 15.89 18.65 -145.41
CA VAL A 6 16.09 17.24 -145.75
C VAL A 6 15.61 16.96 -147.18
N LEU A 7 14.52 17.59 -147.61
CA LEU A 7 14.03 17.51 -148.99
C LEU A 7 15.05 18.08 -149.99
N GLU A 8 15.69 19.19 -149.65
CA GLU A 8 16.71 19.84 -150.48
C GLU A 8 17.95 18.94 -150.67
N ILE A 9 18.37 18.24 -149.61
CA ILE A 9 19.46 17.26 -149.68
C ILE A 9 19.09 16.11 -150.62
N ILE A 10 17.88 15.55 -150.50
CA ILE A 10 17.41 14.47 -151.38
C ILE A 10 17.38 14.93 -152.84
N GLN A 11 17.00 16.18 -153.12
CA GLN A 11 16.96 16.71 -154.50
C GLN A 11 18.35 16.87 -155.14
N LYS A 12 19.42 17.05 -154.36
CA LYS A 12 20.80 17.12 -154.88
C LYS A 12 21.40 15.74 -155.16
N MET A 13 20.74 14.66 -154.77
CA MET A 13 21.20 13.30 -155.05
C MET A 13 20.95 12.88 -156.52
N PRO A 14 21.72 11.90 -157.04
CA PRO A 14 21.46 11.29 -158.35
C PRO A 14 20.02 10.74 -158.43
N LYS A 15 19.39 10.88 -159.62
CA LYS A 15 17.96 10.62 -159.78
C LYS A 15 17.53 9.21 -159.37
N GLU A 16 18.39 8.20 -159.55
CA GLU A 16 18.05 6.81 -159.23
C GLU A 16 17.81 6.59 -157.71
N PHE A 17 18.43 7.41 -156.85
CA PHE A 17 18.38 7.21 -155.40
C PHE A 17 17.35 8.09 -154.69
N ARG A 18 16.81 9.13 -155.35
CA ARG A 18 15.94 10.13 -154.69
C ARG A 18 14.69 9.52 -154.08
N GLU A 19 14.03 8.61 -154.79
CA GLU A 19 12.76 8.03 -154.35
C GLU A 19 12.96 7.09 -153.15
N TYR A 20 14.02 6.27 -153.17
CA TYR A 20 14.40 5.41 -152.04
C TYR A 20 14.71 6.23 -150.79
N PHE A 21 15.50 7.30 -150.91
CA PHE A 21 15.80 8.19 -149.78
C PHE A 21 14.58 9.00 -149.33
N PHE A 22 13.68 9.38 -150.24
CA PHE A 22 12.42 10.03 -149.86
C PHE A 22 11.52 9.11 -149.03
N HIS A 23 11.39 7.84 -149.42
CA HIS A 23 10.63 6.88 -148.63
C HIS A 23 11.31 6.55 -147.29
N PHE A 24 12.62 6.34 -147.30
CA PHE A 24 13.40 6.10 -146.09
C PHE A 24 13.28 7.25 -145.08
N THR A 25 13.43 8.50 -145.54
CA THR A 25 13.27 9.69 -144.68
C THR A 25 11.83 9.87 -144.21
N LYS A 26 10.82 9.56 -145.03
CA LYS A 26 9.42 9.59 -144.60
C LYS A 26 9.15 8.59 -143.46
N VAL A 27 9.69 7.37 -143.55
CA VAL A 27 9.56 6.35 -142.51
C VAL A 27 10.30 6.79 -141.25
N LEU A 28 11.58 7.18 -141.35
CA LEU A 28 12.36 7.67 -140.21
C LEU A 28 11.69 8.85 -139.50
N TYR A 29 11.13 9.80 -140.25
CA TYR A 29 10.49 10.97 -139.65
C TYR A 29 9.15 10.62 -139.00
N LYS A 30 8.41 9.64 -139.55
CA LYS A 30 7.20 9.12 -138.92
C LYS A 30 7.53 8.43 -137.60
N ASP A 31 8.56 7.59 -137.59
CA ASP A 31 9.02 6.88 -136.39
C ASP A 31 9.55 7.88 -135.35
N MET A 32 10.29 8.91 -135.75
CA MET A 32 10.74 9.98 -134.83
C MET A 32 9.57 10.76 -134.20
N ILE A 33 8.52 11.06 -134.96
CA ILE A 33 7.33 11.75 -134.43
C ILE A 33 6.54 10.84 -133.48
N GLU A 34 6.48 9.53 -133.75
CA GLU A 34 5.87 8.55 -132.83
C GLU A 34 6.69 8.35 -131.56
N ILE A 35 8.03 8.40 -131.63
CA ILE A 35 8.94 8.22 -130.49
C ILE A 35 9.04 9.48 -129.60
N ALA A 36 8.88 10.68 -130.16
CA ALA A 36 9.10 11.94 -129.44
C ALA A 36 7.97 12.96 -129.66
N ARG A 37 6.81 12.74 -129.03
CA ARG A 37 5.74 13.75 -129.00
C ARG A 37 6.06 14.82 -127.94
N LYS A 38 6.07 16.09 -128.35
CA LYS A 38 6.26 17.25 -127.45
C LYS A 38 5.24 17.28 -126.30
N SER A 39 4.03 16.78 -126.53
CA SER A 39 2.97 16.64 -125.53
C SER A 39 3.39 15.74 -124.36
N ASP A 40 4.14 14.68 -124.63
CA ASP A 40 4.52 13.69 -123.63
C ASP A 40 5.64 14.25 -122.75
N PHE A 41 6.54 15.05 -123.34
CA PHE A 41 7.57 15.78 -122.59
C PHE A 41 6.99 16.91 -121.73
N GLU A 42 5.99 17.63 -122.22
CA GLU A 42 5.28 18.64 -121.42
C GLU A 42 4.48 18.00 -120.28
N ALA A 43 3.81 16.87 -120.52
CA ALA A 43 3.14 16.09 -119.48
C ALA A 43 4.13 15.55 -118.44
N LEU A 44 5.28 15.03 -118.89
CA LEU A 44 6.36 14.58 -118.01
C LEU A 44 6.91 15.73 -117.16
N LYS A 45 7.17 16.90 -117.76
CA LYS A 45 7.64 18.09 -117.03
C LYS A 45 6.63 18.52 -115.97
N LYS A 46 5.34 18.53 -116.30
CA LYS A 46 4.26 18.83 -115.36
C LYS A 46 4.25 17.83 -114.19
N ASN A 47 4.29 16.54 -114.49
CA ASN A 47 4.35 15.47 -113.47
C ASN A 47 5.59 15.59 -112.58
N ILE A 48 6.76 15.91 -113.16
CA ILE A 48 8.00 16.15 -112.40
C ILE A 48 7.87 17.37 -111.48
N THR A 49 7.24 18.47 -111.94
CA THR A 49 7.02 19.65 -111.10
C THR A 49 6.03 19.39 -109.97
N GLU A 50 4.96 18.64 -110.22
CA GLU A 50 3.98 18.24 -109.20
C GLU A 50 4.61 17.28 -108.19
N LEU A 51 5.37 16.28 -108.65
CA LEU A 51 6.12 15.36 -107.80
C LEU A 51 7.14 16.12 -106.94
N SER A 52 7.88 17.08 -107.51
CA SER A 52 8.82 17.92 -106.76
C SER A 52 8.13 18.73 -105.66
N LYS A 53 6.93 19.23 -105.92
CA LYS A 53 6.12 19.93 -104.91
C LYS A 53 5.70 18.98 -103.78
N ILE A 54 5.18 17.79 -104.12
CA ILE A 54 4.79 16.77 -103.14
C ILE A 54 5.98 16.34 -102.29
N VAL A 55 7.16 16.12 -102.91
CA VAL A 55 8.38 15.75 -102.18
C VAL A 55 8.80 16.85 -101.20
N LYS A 56 8.69 18.14 -101.58
CA LYS A 56 8.97 19.25 -100.65
C LYS A 56 7.97 19.31 -99.49
N GLU A 57 6.69 19.12 -99.77
CA GLU A 57 5.64 19.08 -98.73
C GLU A 57 5.84 17.89 -97.79
N LEU A 58 6.21 16.72 -98.32
CA LEU A 58 6.52 15.52 -97.54
C LEU A 58 7.76 15.73 -96.66
N ALA A 59 8.83 16.32 -97.19
CA ALA A 59 10.02 16.65 -96.41
C ALA A 59 9.72 17.63 -95.26
N ALA A 60 8.87 18.64 -95.52
CA ALA A 60 8.42 19.56 -94.48
C ALA A 60 7.53 18.88 -93.41
N ALA A 61 6.65 17.97 -93.83
CA ALA A 61 5.82 17.19 -92.91
C ALA A 61 6.66 16.22 -92.06
N GLN A 62 7.67 15.59 -92.68
CA GLN A 62 8.63 14.72 -91.99
C GLN A 62 9.42 15.50 -90.94
N SER A 63 10.00 16.66 -91.30
CA SER A 63 10.73 17.52 -90.36
C SER A 63 9.87 17.96 -89.17
N LYS A 64 8.59 18.32 -89.40
CA LYS A 64 7.64 18.62 -88.31
C LYS A 64 7.33 17.41 -87.43
N THR A 65 7.33 16.21 -87.99
CA THR A 65 7.08 14.97 -87.25
C THR A 65 8.29 14.60 -86.39
N GLU A 66 9.50 14.70 -86.94
CA GLU A 66 10.76 14.50 -86.22
C GLU A 66 10.87 15.47 -85.03
N ALA A 67 10.59 16.76 -85.23
CA ALA A 67 10.61 17.75 -84.15
C ALA A 67 9.60 17.42 -83.03
N LYS A 68 8.40 16.95 -83.38
CA LYS A 68 7.40 16.51 -82.38
C LYS A 68 7.82 15.24 -81.64
N LEU A 69 8.48 14.30 -82.35
CA LEU A 69 8.99 13.08 -81.73
C LEU A 69 10.11 13.40 -80.75
N GLU A 70 11.00 14.33 -81.08
CA GLU A 70 12.06 14.78 -80.18
C GLU A 70 11.49 15.48 -78.93
N GLU A 71 10.51 16.38 -79.10
CA GLU A 71 9.83 17.02 -77.97
C GLU A 71 9.14 15.99 -77.06
N LEU A 72 8.45 15.02 -77.64
CA LEU A 72 7.80 13.94 -76.90
C LEU A 72 8.83 13.08 -76.16
N ALA A 73 9.95 12.73 -76.80
CA ALA A 73 11.02 11.95 -76.20
C ALA A 73 11.59 12.65 -74.95
N VAL A 74 11.94 13.94 -75.06
CA VAL A 74 12.43 14.75 -73.93
C VAL A 74 11.39 14.82 -72.81
N LYS A 75 10.11 15.01 -73.15
CA LYS A 75 9.02 15.06 -72.16
C LYS A 75 8.81 13.73 -71.46
N THR A 76 8.94 12.61 -72.17
CA THR A 76 8.85 11.27 -71.58
C THR A 76 10.02 10.96 -70.67
N GLU A 77 11.24 11.33 -71.07
CA GLU A 77 12.45 11.15 -70.26
C GLU A 77 12.32 11.91 -68.93
N LYS A 78 11.94 13.19 -68.97
CA LYS A 78 11.71 13.99 -67.76
C LYS A 78 10.65 13.37 -66.84
N ARG A 79 9.55 12.85 -67.41
CA ARG A 79 8.50 12.18 -66.61
C ARG A 79 9.00 10.89 -65.97
N LEU A 80 9.84 10.12 -66.66
CA LEU A 80 10.44 8.91 -66.11
C LEU A 80 11.41 9.24 -64.96
N GLU A 81 12.21 10.31 -65.09
CA GLU A 81 13.07 10.79 -64.01
C GLU A 81 12.25 11.23 -62.78
N GLU A 82 11.19 12.03 -62.98
CA GLU A 82 10.29 12.46 -61.90
C GLU A 82 9.63 11.26 -61.20
N LEU A 83 9.20 10.24 -61.96
CA LEU A 83 8.65 9.00 -61.41
C LEU A 83 9.69 8.19 -60.64
N ALA A 84 10.91 8.06 -61.15
CA ALA A 84 11.99 7.35 -60.46
C ALA A 84 12.32 8.01 -59.11
N VAL A 85 12.36 9.35 -59.06
CA VAL A 85 12.57 10.10 -57.82
C VAL A 85 11.41 9.91 -56.85
N ALA A 86 10.16 9.95 -57.34
CA ALA A 86 8.97 9.74 -56.51
C ALA A 86 8.92 8.31 -55.94
N GLN A 87 9.30 7.32 -56.74
CA GLN A 87 9.41 5.92 -56.31
C GLN A 87 10.47 5.77 -55.22
N SER A 88 11.69 6.29 -55.43
CA SER A 88 12.76 6.23 -54.42
C SER A 88 12.37 6.89 -53.10
N LYS A 89 11.64 8.02 -53.13
CA LYS A 89 11.12 8.66 -51.92
C LYS A 89 10.05 7.81 -51.22
N THR A 90 9.25 7.08 -51.98
CA THR A 90 8.21 6.20 -51.44
C THR A 90 8.83 4.97 -50.78
N GLU A 91 9.83 4.36 -51.42
CA GLU A 91 10.59 3.24 -50.84
C GLU A 91 11.24 3.61 -49.51
N LYS A 92 11.92 4.77 -49.44
CA LYS A 92 12.48 5.28 -48.18
C LYS A 92 11.44 5.46 -47.07
N ARG A 93 10.26 6.01 -47.40
CA ARG A 93 9.17 6.18 -46.43
C ARG A 93 8.62 4.84 -45.94
N LEU A 94 8.54 3.84 -46.82
CA LEU A 94 8.10 2.50 -46.45
C LEU A 94 9.11 1.82 -45.51
N GLU A 95 10.42 1.98 -45.76
CA GLU A 95 11.46 1.48 -44.85
C GLU A 95 11.38 2.14 -43.47
N GLU A 96 11.22 3.47 -43.41
CA GLU A 96 11.04 4.20 -42.16
C GLU A 96 9.80 3.73 -41.38
N LEU A 97 8.68 3.51 -42.09
CA LEU A 97 7.45 2.98 -41.50
C LEU A 97 7.62 1.55 -40.97
N ALA A 98 8.30 0.68 -41.71
CA ALA A 98 8.58 -0.69 -41.26
C ALA A 98 9.43 -0.71 -39.98
N VAL A 99 10.43 0.17 -39.89
CA VAL A 99 11.25 0.33 -38.68
C VAL A 99 10.42 0.89 -37.51
N ALA A 100 9.57 1.89 -37.76
CA ALA A 100 8.69 2.45 -36.73
C ALA A 100 7.68 1.43 -36.22
N GLN A 101 7.11 0.61 -37.12
CA GLN A 101 6.21 -0.49 -36.77
C GLN A 101 6.91 -1.53 -35.90
N SER A 102 8.10 -2.01 -36.31
CA SER A 102 8.86 -2.98 -35.52
C SER A 102 9.23 -2.46 -34.12
N LYS A 103 9.57 -1.17 -33.99
CA LYS A 103 9.79 -0.54 -32.67
C LYS A 103 8.51 -0.49 -31.83
N THR A 104 7.37 -0.27 -32.46
CA THR A 104 6.07 -0.23 -31.77
C THR A 104 5.67 -1.62 -31.28
N GLU A 105 5.83 -2.64 -32.11
CA GLU A 105 5.58 -4.05 -31.75
C GLU A 105 6.41 -4.46 -30.53
N LYS A 106 7.72 -4.15 -30.52
CA LYS A 106 8.59 -4.41 -29.36
C LYS A 106 8.11 -3.72 -28.08
N ARG A 107 7.69 -2.45 -28.17
CA ARG A 107 7.15 -1.72 -27.01
C ARG A 107 5.86 -2.34 -26.50
N VAL A 108 5.00 -2.82 -27.38
CA VAL A 108 3.75 -3.49 -26.99
C VAL A 108 4.05 -4.82 -26.29
N GLU A 109 5.01 -5.60 -26.78
CA GLU A 109 5.46 -6.83 -26.12
C GLU A 109 6.04 -6.56 -24.72
N GLU A 110 6.90 -5.54 -24.58
CA GLU A 110 7.45 -5.12 -23.29
C GLU A 110 6.35 -4.70 -22.30
N LEU A 111 5.35 -3.97 -22.78
CA LEU A 111 4.18 -3.56 -21.97
C LEU A 111 3.35 -4.76 -21.54
N ALA A 112 3.12 -5.74 -22.42
CA ALA A 112 2.38 -6.96 -22.08
C ALA A 112 3.11 -7.76 -20.98
N VAL A 113 4.43 -7.88 -21.06
CA VAL A 113 5.25 -8.53 -20.02
C VAL A 113 5.21 -7.75 -18.71
N ALA A 114 5.31 -6.42 -18.76
CA ALA A 114 5.21 -5.58 -17.57
C ALA A 114 3.83 -5.66 -16.89
N GLN A 115 2.77 -5.72 -17.69
CA GLN A 115 1.40 -5.90 -17.20
C GLN A 115 1.24 -7.26 -16.52
N SER A 116 1.67 -8.36 -17.15
CA SER A 116 1.60 -9.70 -16.56
C SER A 116 2.37 -9.80 -15.23
N LYS A 117 3.55 -9.18 -15.12
CA LYS A 117 4.30 -9.08 -13.85
C LYS A 117 3.55 -8.29 -12.79
N THR A 118 2.83 -7.24 -13.19
CA THR A 118 2.04 -6.42 -12.28
C THR A 118 0.83 -7.19 -11.75
N GLU A 119 0.14 -7.92 -12.62
CA GLU A 119 -0.98 -8.80 -12.26
C GLU A 119 -0.53 -9.88 -11.26
N ALA A 120 0.59 -10.56 -11.51
CA ALA A 120 1.13 -11.54 -10.58
C ALA A 120 1.45 -10.95 -9.19
N ARG A 121 2.05 -9.75 -9.14
CA ARG A 121 2.32 -9.06 -7.87
C ARG A 121 1.05 -8.67 -7.11
N LEU A 122 -0.01 -8.28 -7.83
CA LEU A 122 -1.30 -7.98 -7.22
C LEU A 122 -1.96 -9.22 -6.61
N GLU A 123 -1.84 -10.37 -7.28
CA GLU A 123 -2.34 -11.64 -6.75
C GLU A 123 -1.59 -12.07 -5.49
N GLU A 124 -0.25 -11.96 -5.48
CA GLU A 124 0.57 -12.21 -4.28
C GLU A 124 0.18 -11.27 -3.11
N LEU A 125 -0.07 -9.99 -3.41
CA LEU A 125 -0.49 -9.02 -2.41
C LEU A 125 -1.86 -9.37 -1.82
N ALA A 126 -2.82 -9.78 -2.65
CA ALA A 126 -4.14 -10.20 -2.20
C ALA A 126 -4.06 -11.43 -1.27
N ILE A 127 -3.21 -12.41 -1.61
CA ILE A 127 -2.96 -13.58 -0.76
C ILE A 127 -2.31 -13.17 0.58
N ALA A 128 -1.33 -12.27 0.55
CA ALA A 128 -0.68 -11.76 1.76
C ALA A 128 -1.65 -11.00 2.66
N GLN A 129 -2.54 -10.20 2.09
CA GLN A 129 -3.59 -9.49 2.81
C GLN A 129 -4.55 -10.48 3.48
N SER A 130 -5.07 -11.47 2.75
CA SER A 130 -5.96 -12.49 3.31
C SER A 130 -5.33 -13.27 4.48
N LYS A 131 -4.04 -13.62 4.37
CA LYS A 131 -3.29 -14.24 5.48
C LYS A 131 -3.17 -13.31 6.69
N THR A 132 -3.02 -12.02 6.46
CA THR A 132 -2.90 -11.01 7.52
C THR A 132 -4.24 -10.81 8.24
N GLU A 133 -5.35 -10.74 7.50
CA GLU A 133 -6.70 -10.67 8.04
C GLU A 133 -6.99 -11.88 8.94
N LYS A 134 -6.69 -13.10 8.48
CA LYS A 134 -6.86 -14.31 9.29
C LYS A 134 -6.05 -14.28 10.60
N ARG A 135 -4.80 -13.82 10.55
CA ARG A 135 -3.96 -13.69 11.76
C ARG A 135 -4.51 -12.65 12.74
N LEU A 136 -5.09 -11.57 12.24
CA LEU A 136 -5.75 -10.55 13.05
C LEU A 136 -6.99 -11.11 13.77
N GLU A 137 -7.81 -11.90 13.07
CA GLU A 137 -8.96 -12.59 13.68
C GLU A 137 -8.53 -13.57 14.77
N GLU A 138 -7.49 -14.38 14.51
CA GLU A 138 -6.92 -15.31 15.49
C GLU A 138 -6.38 -14.57 16.73
N LEU A 139 -5.71 -13.43 16.53
CA LEU A 139 -5.19 -12.59 17.62
C LEU A 139 -6.32 -11.99 18.47
N ALA A 140 -7.37 -11.48 17.82
CA ALA A 140 -8.53 -10.94 18.53
C ALA A 140 -9.23 -12.02 19.37
N ALA A 141 -9.38 -13.24 18.83
CA ALA A 141 -9.93 -14.36 19.57
C ALA A 141 -9.05 -14.77 20.77
N ALA A 142 -7.72 -14.75 20.61
CA ALA A 142 -6.79 -15.03 21.70
C ALA A 142 -6.82 -13.95 22.80
N GLN A 143 -6.97 -12.68 22.41
CA GLN A 143 -7.13 -11.57 23.35
C GLN A 143 -8.41 -11.72 24.18
N ASN A 144 -9.55 -12.00 23.54
CA ASN A 144 -10.82 -12.21 24.24
C ASN A 144 -10.72 -13.35 25.28
N LYS A 145 -10.10 -14.48 24.90
CA LYS A 145 -9.86 -15.60 25.85
C LYS A 145 -8.96 -15.19 27.02
N THR A 146 -7.97 -14.33 26.77
CA THR A 146 -7.06 -13.83 27.80
C THR A 146 -7.80 -12.90 28.76
N GLU A 147 -8.64 -12.00 28.25
CA GLU A 147 -9.49 -11.11 29.05
C GLU A 147 -10.47 -11.90 29.92
N ASP A 148 -11.11 -12.94 29.38
CA ASP A 148 -11.99 -13.83 30.15
C ASP A 148 -11.26 -14.55 31.29
N SER A 149 -10.08 -15.11 31.01
CA SER A 149 -9.24 -15.76 32.02
C SER A 149 -8.78 -14.78 33.10
N LEU A 150 -8.42 -13.54 32.71
CA LEU A 150 -8.01 -12.50 33.65
C LEU A 150 -9.16 -12.10 34.56
N ASN A 151 -10.37 -11.93 34.02
CA ASN A 151 -11.56 -11.62 34.82
C ASN A 151 -11.88 -12.73 35.84
N LYS A 152 -11.74 -14.00 35.46
CA LYS A 152 -11.87 -15.14 36.39
C LYS A 152 -10.84 -15.06 37.51
N LEU A 153 -9.58 -14.83 37.17
CA LEU A 153 -8.49 -14.71 38.15
C LEU A 153 -8.71 -13.55 39.13
N ILE A 154 -9.20 -12.39 38.63
CA ILE A 154 -9.53 -11.24 39.48
C ILE A 154 -10.61 -11.62 40.50
N ASN A 155 -11.66 -12.32 40.08
CA ASN A 155 -12.74 -12.76 40.96
C ASN A 155 -12.25 -13.77 42.02
N GLU A 156 -11.45 -14.77 41.62
CA GLU A 156 -10.84 -15.71 42.55
C GLU A 156 -9.91 -15.02 43.56
N HIS A 157 -9.21 -13.96 43.13
CA HIS A 157 -8.35 -13.19 44.01
C HIS A 157 -9.14 -12.38 45.05
N VAL A 158 -10.29 -11.83 44.66
CA VAL A 158 -11.23 -11.16 45.60
C VAL A 158 -11.74 -12.16 46.63
N GLU A 159 -12.13 -13.36 46.22
CA GLU A 159 -12.59 -14.41 47.13
C GLU A 159 -11.49 -14.84 48.11
N THR A 160 -10.27 -15.04 47.59
CA THR A 160 -9.09 -15.37 48.40
C THR A 160 -8.84 -14.30 49.47
N ARG A 161 -8.92 -13.01 49.10
CA ARG A 161 -8.76 -11.91 50.05
C ARG A 161 -9.83 -11.95 51.16
N ARG A 162 -11.09 -12.18 50.80
CA ARG A 162 -12.19 -12.31 51.77
C ARG A 162 -11.98 -13.48 52.73
N ARG A 163 -11.51 -14.63 52.22
CA ARG A 163 -11.18 -15.79 53.07
C ARG A 163 -10.05 -15.46 54.04
N LEU A 164 -8.99 -14.79 53.59
CA LEU A 164 -7.89 -14.35 54.44
C LEU A 164 -8.31 -13.36 55.53
N GLU A 165 -9.22 -12.43 55.23
CA GLU A 165 -9.82 -11.54 56.23
C GLU A 165 -10.58 -12.33 57.30
N SER A 166 -11.44 -13.26 56.89
CA SER A 166 -12.20 -14.11 57.82
C SER A 166 -11.31 -14.99 58.71
N MET A 167 -10.20 -15.48 58.17
CA MET A 167 -9.21 -16.24 58.94
C MET A 167 -8.48 -15.34 59.94
N SER A 168 -8.11 -14.13 59.55
CA SER A 168 -7.47 -13.16 60.44
C SER A 168 -8.38 -12.81 61.62
N ASP A 169 -9.68 -12.64 61.37
CA ASP A 169 -10.68 -12.42 62.41
C ASP A 169 -10.79 -13.63 63.36
N ALA A 170 -10.83 -14.85 62.82
CA ALA A 170 -10.92 -16.07 63.62
C ALA A 170 -9.72 -16.24 64.58
N VAL A 171 -8.51 -15.93 64.12
CA VAL A 171 -7.30 -15.95 64.96
C VAL A 171 -7.39 -14.88 66.06
N GLY A 172 -7.88 -13.66 65.72
CA GLY A 172 -8.12 -12.60 66.69
C GLY A 172 -9.12 -12.99 67.79
N TYR A 173 -10.25 -13.59 67.42
CA TYR A 173 -11.26 -14.06 68.37
C TYR A 173 -10.75 -15.18 69.26
N ASN A 174 -9.93 -16.09 68.74
CA ASN A 174 -9.36 -17.16 69.55
C ASN A 174 -8.45 -16.58 70.64
N LEU A 175 -7.57 -15.65 70.27
CA LEU A 175 -6.66 -14.99 71.21
C LEU A 175 -7.43 -14.19 72.27
N GLU A 176 -8.48 -13.45 71.90
CA GLU A 176 -9.37 -12.76 72.85
C GLU A 176 -10.02 -13.75 73.83
N ASN A 177 -10.54 -14.86 73.32
CA ASN A 177 -11.21 -15.87 74.14
C ASN A 177 -10.26 -16.55 75.14
N GLN A 178 -9.02 -16.82 74.74
CA GLN A 178 -7.98 -17.31 75.64
C GLN A 178 -7.64 -16.26 76.70
N ALA A 179 -7.51 -14.99 76.30
CA ALA A 179 -7.22 -13.89 77.21
C ALA A 179 -8.30 -13.75 78.30
N TYR A 180 -9.59 -13.80 77.95
CA TYR A 180 -10.67 -13.69 78.94
C TYR A 180 -10.63 -14.81 79.98
N LYS A 181 -10.13 -16.00 79.63
CA LYS A 181 -10.04 -17.16 80.55
C LYS A 181 -8.85 -17.06 81.49
N ALA A 182 -7.68 -16.66 80.97
CA ALA A 182 -6.43 -16.72 81.71
C ALA A 182 -6.11 -15.46 82.50
N LEU A 183 -6.45 -14.28 81.96
CA LEU A 183 -6.09 -12.99 82.56
C LEU A 183 -6.54 -12.84 84.02
N PRO A 184 -7.73 -13.29 84.46
CA PRO A 184 -8.10 -13.17 85.87
C PRO A 184 -7.08 -13.81 86.83
N ALA A 185 -6.59 -15.01 86.50
CA ALA A 185 -5.60 -15.71 87.33
C ALA A 185 -4.20 -15.06 87.21
N LEU A 186 -3.81 -14.65 86.01
CA LEU A 186 -2.52 -13.99 85.76
C LEU A 186 -2.42 -12.63 86.47
N LEU A 187 -3.49 -11.83 86.42
CA LEU A 187 -3.56 -10.52 87.08
C LEU A 187 -3.53 -10.64 88.60
N GLU A 188 -4.19 -11.64 89.16
CA GLU A 188 -4.15 -11.90 90.60
C GLU A 188 -2.76 -12.38 91.03
N LYS A 189 -2.13 -13.26 90.24
CA LYS A 189 -0.77 -13.75 90.51
C LYS A 189 0.27 -12.63 90.45
N ASP A 190 0.32 -11.90 89.34
CA ASP A 190 1.41 -10.97 89.01
C ASP A 190 1.24 -9.60 89.64
N LEU A 191 0.01 -9.11 89.73
CA LEU A 191 -0.29 -7.73 90.14
C LEU A 191 -1.15 -7.66 91.40
N LYS A 192 -1.59 -8.80 91.96
CA LYS A 192 -2.55 -8.84 93.08
C LYS A 192 -3.87 -8.12 92.77
N ILE A 193 -4.27 -8.12 91.50
CA ILE A 193 -5.53 -7.54 91.05
C ILE A 193 -6.55 -8.67 90.91
N LYS A 194 -7.61 -8.64 91.72
CA LYS A 194 -8.69 -9.60 91.62
C LYS A 194 -9.76 -9.06 90.66
N VAL A 195 -9.96 -9.73 89.52
CA VAL A 195 -10.96 -9.30 88.54
C VAL A 195 -12.37 -9.40 89.13
N GLU A 196 -13.15 -8.32 88.98
CA GLU A 196 -14.56 -8.24 89.34
C GLU A 196 -15.42 -8.68 88.15
N GLY A 197 -16.12 -9.79 88.30
CA GLY A 197 -17.00 -10.32 87.24
C GLY A 197 -16.22 -10.93 86.08
N LYS A 198 -16.55 -10.52 84.84
CA LYS A 198 -15.93 -11.05 83.61
C LYS A 198 -15.28 -9.94 82.81
N LEU A 199 -14.11 -10.23 82.25
CA LEU A 199 -13.54 -9.43 81.17
C LEU A 199 -14.34 -9.68 79.88
N VAL A 200 -14.69 -8.61 79.18
CA VAL A 200 -15.55 -8.68 77.99
C VAL A 200 -15.06 -7.72 76.89
N ARG A 201 -15.41 -8.06 75.65
CA ARG A 201 -15.35 -7.12 74.53
C ARG A 201 -16.45 -6.08 74.68
N ARG A 202 -16.11 -4.79 74.67
CA ARG A 202 -17.09 -3.71 74.86
C ARG A 202 -17.00 -2.64 73.77
N TYR A 203 -18.16 -2.18 73.31
CA TYR A 203 -18.29 -1.04 72.41
C TYR A 203 -18.62 0.23 73.19
N PHE A 204 -17.97 1.33 72.81
CA PHE A 204 -18.18 2.66 73.34
C PHE A 204 -18.57 3.62 72.23
N PRO A 205 -19.35 4.68 72.50
CA PRO A 205 -19.61 5.72 71.52
C PRO A 205 -18.28 6.39 71.14
N GLY A 206 -18.02 6.56 69.85
CA GLY A 206 -16.85 7.26 69.36
C GLY A 206 -17.03 8.78 69.38
N THR A 207 -15.96 9.50 69.01
CA THR A 207 -15.95 10.98 68.97
C THR A 207 -16.84 11.59 67.88
N ARG A 208 -17.33 10.79 66.92
CA ARG A 208 -18.27 11.23 65.88
C ARG A 208 -19.60 10.47 66.04
N LYS A 209 -20.70 11.19 65.87
CA LYS A 209 -22.06 10.63 65.95
C LYS A 209 -22.20 9.42 65.02
N GLY A 210 -22.69 8.30 65.57
CA GLY A 210 -22.91 7.05 64.85
C GLY A 210 -21.68 6.14 64.67
N ARG A 211 -20.50 6.52 65.20
CA ARG A 211 -19.35 5.63 65.25
C ARG A 211 -19.22 4.99 66.63
N TYR A 212 -18.81 3.73 66.64
CA TYR A 212 -18.47 3.00 67.86
C TYR A 212 -16.98 2.64 67.86
N ILE A 213 -16.38 2.65 69.04
CA ILE A 213 -15.01 2.22 69.29
C ILE A 213 -15.08 0.93 70.08
N GLN A 214 -14.27 -0.03 69.70
CA GLN A 214 -14.21 -1.33 70.35
C GLN A 214 -12.98 -1.44 71.23
N VAL A 215 -13.16 -1.97 72.43
CA VAL A 215 -12.09 -2.40 73.33
C VAL A 215 -12.09 -3.93 73.38
N ASN A 216 -10.95 -4.57 73.11
CA ASN A 216 -10.88 -6.04 73.13
C ASN A 216 -11.11 -6.56 74.54
N ILE A 217 -10.37 -6.06 75.53
CA ILE A 217 -10.53 -6.46 76.93
C ILE A 217 -11.04 -5.26 77.73
N TYR A 218 -12.22 -5.39 78.33
CA TYR A 218 -12.79 -4.42 79.24
C TYR A 218 -13.32 -5.11 80.50
N GLY A 219 -12.98 -4.57 81.67
CA GLY A 219 -13.57 -5.00 82.92
C GLY A 219 -13.03 -4.25 84.12
N TRP A 220 -13.38 -4.71 85.31
CA TRP A 220 -12.98 -4.08 86.57
C TRP A 220 -12.21 -5.07 87.41
N GLY A 221 -11.35 -4.58 88.30
CA GLY A 221 -10.67 -5.38 89.31
C GLY A 221 -10.50 -4.61 90.60
N ALA A 222 -10.22 -5.33 91.69
CA ALA A 222 -9.92 -4.75 92.99
C ALA A 222 -8.43 -4.95 93.31
N GLN A 223 -7.77 -3.88 93.76
CA GLN A 223 -6.38 -3.88 94.20
C GLN A 223 -6.24 -2.99 95.44
N ASN A 224 -5.78 -3.54 96.56
CA ASN A 224 -5.54 -2.79 97.80
C ASN A 224 -6.75 -1.92 98.24
N GLY A 225 -7.97 -2.43 98.08
CA GLY A 225 -9.21 -1.72 98.44
C GLY A 225 -9.67 -0.66 97.43
N LYS A 226 -8.93 -0.43 96.34
CA LYS A 226 -9.32 0.44 95.23
C LYS A 226 -9.83 -0.37 94.04
N ARG A 227 -10.78 0.22 93.31
CA ARG A 227 -11.31 -0.33 92.07
C ARG A 227 -10.48 0.16 90.89
N ILE A 228 -10.02 -0.75 90.05
CA ILE A 228 -9.15 -0.50 88.91
C ILE A 228 -9.87 -0.88 87.63
N LEU A 229 -9.85 0.02 86.65
CA LEU A 229 -10.35 -0.26 85.31
C LEU A 229 -9.30 -1.06 84.52
N ILE A 230 -9.70 -2.18 83.93
CA ILE A 230 -8.83 -3.03 83.11
C ILE A 230 -9.22 -2.82 81.65
N LEU A 231 -8.28 -2.29 80.87
CA LEU A 231 -8.40 -2.13 79.42
C LEU A 231 -7.29 -2.89 78.73
N GLY A 232 -7.61 -3.63 77.67
CA GLY A 232 -6.60 -4.36 76.92
C GLY A 232 -6.86 -4.48 75.43
N GLU A 233 -5.76 -4.63 74.70
CA GLU A 233 -5.71 -4.90 73.26
C GLU A 233 -5.26 -6.35 73.04
N CYS A 234 -5.97 -7.11 72.21
CA CYS A 234 -5.59 -8.46 71.81
C CYS A 234 -5.23 -8.46 70.34
N LYS A 235 -3.99 -8.81 70.01
CA LYS A 235 -3.55 -8.88 68.62
C LYS A 235 -2.41 -9.88 68.45
N THR A 236 -2.40 -10.64 67.35
CA THR A 236 -1.31 -11.60 67.06
C THR A 236 0.07 -10.95 67.14
N SER A 237 0.20 -9.73 66.60
CA SER A 237 1.37 -8.87 66.78
C SER A 237 0.98 -7.39 66.83
N LEU A 238 1.76 -6.58 67.56
CA LEU A 238 1.54 -5.15 67.70
C LEU A 238 2.68 -4.33 67.08
N SER A 239 2.30 -3.30 66.34
CA SER A 239 3.21 -2.23 65.91
C SER A 239 3.21 -1.05 66.90
N LYS A 240 4.24 -0.19 66.87
CA LYS A 240 4.28 1.06 67.66
C LYS A 240 3.05 1.95 67.41
N LYS A 241 2.60 2.03 66.15
CA LYS A 241 1.40 2.79 65.76
C LYS A 241 0.13 2.23 66.42
N GLU A 242 0.04 0.91 66.58
CA GLU A 242 -1.08 0.27 67.26
C GLU A 242 -1.05 0.51 68.77
N VAL A 243 0.13 0.47 69.38
CA VAL A 243 0.32 0.87 70.78
C VAL A 243 -0.16 2.32 70.99
N ASP A 244 0.20 3.24 70.10
CA ASP A 244 -0.25 4.64 70.18
C ASP A 244 -1.77 4.78 70.01
N ARG A 245 -2.37 3.98 69.12
CA ARG A 245 -3.84 3.95 68.95
C ARG A 245 -4.52 3.43 70.21
N PHE A 246 -4.01 2.35 70.80
CA PHE A 246 -4.52 1.79 72.03
C PHE A 246 -4.41 2.79 73.20
N LEU A 247 -3.30 3.52 73.31
CA LEU A 247 -3.16 4.58 74.33
C LEU A 247 -4.16 5.72 74.14
N LYS A 248 -4.43 6.15 72.90
CA LYS A 248 -5.47 7.16 72.64
C LYS A 248 -6.86 6.65 73.00
N LEU A 249 -7.12 5.38 72.69
CA LEU A 249 -8.38 4.71 73.03
C LEU A 249 -8.56 4.59 74.54
N THR A 250 -7.55 4.12 75.29
CA THR A 250 -7.63 4.03 76.75
C THR A 250 -7.91 5.39 77.40
N LYS A 251 -7.20 6.45 76.99
CA LYS A 251 -7.46 7.83 77.47
C LYS A 251 -8.90 8.29 77.22
N TYR A 252 -9.47 7.90 76.09
CA TYR A 252 -10.84 8.22 75.76
C TYR A 252 -11.83 7.45 76.64
N ILE A 253 -11.61 6.14 76.85
CA ILE A 253 -12.48 5.32 77.72
C ILE A 253 -12.41 5.76 79.19
N VAL A 254 -11.21 6.08 79.68
CA VAL A 254 -11.00 6.59 81.05
C VAL A 254 -11.82 7.86 81.30
N LYS A 255 -11.85 8.78 80.33
CA LYS A 255 -12.68 9.99 80.40
C LYS A 255 -14.18 9.67 80.41
N LEU A 256 -14.61 8.68 79.64
CA LEU A 256 -16.02 8.28 79.59
C LEU A 256 -16.49 7.61 80.89
N GLU A 257 -15.65 6.78 81.49
CA GLU A 257 -15.93 6.09 82.76
C GLU A 257 -15.65 6.99 83.99
N ASN A 258 -15.19 8.22 83.78
CA ASN A 258 -14.92 9.23 84.81
C ASN A 258 -13.99 8.73 85.93
N ILE A 259 -12.90 8.06 85.54
CA ILE A 259 -11.88 7.52 86.46
C ILE A 259 -10.50 8.15 86.20
N SER A 260 -9.56 8.03 87.14
CA SER A 260 -8.18 8.46 86.94
C SER A 260 -7.41 7.51 86.01
N GLU A 261 -6.47 8.05 85.22
CA GLU A 261 -5.54 7.22 84.42
C GLU A 261 -4.65 6.33 85.31
N GLU A 262 -4.41 6.72 86.56
CA GLU A 262 -3.66 5.96 87.56
C GLU A 262 -4.44 4.74 88.09
N GLU A 263 -5.77 4.80 88.03
CA GLU A 263 -6.67 3.71 88.41
C GLU A 263 -7.06 2.86 87.20
N THR A 264 -6.21 2.86 86.17
CA THR A 264 -6.42 2.11 84.93
C THR A 264 -5.23 1.22 84.60
N LEU A 265 -5.43 -0.10 84.66
CA LEU A 265 -4.50 -1.09 84.15
C LEU A 265 -4.66 -1.22 82.63
N LYS A 266 -3.55 -1.08 81.91
CA LYS A 266 -3.47 -1.24 80.46
C LYS A 266 -2.76 -2.55 80.14
N ILE A 267 -3.38 -3.40 79.34
CA ILE A 267 -2.88 -4.72 78.99
C ILE A 267 -2.70 -4.85 77.48
N ALA A 268 -1.66 -5.55 77.07
CA ALA A 268 -1.55 -6.06 75.71
C ALA A 268 -1.37 -7.58 75.75
N VAL A 269 -2.17 -8.28 74.95
CA VAL A 269 -2.05 -9.72 74.78
C VAL A 269 -1.63 -10.01 73.35
N VAL A 270 -0.45 -10.62 73.18
CA VAL A 270 0.15 -10.86 71.85
C VAL A 270 0.73 -12.26 71.70
N HIS A 271 0.78 -12.75 70.46
CA HIS A 271 1.50 -13.99 70.15
C HIS A 271 2.98 -13.73 69.89
N ASP A 272 3.28 -12.70 69.09
CA ASP A 272 4.63 -12.30 68.71
C ASP A 272 4.77 -10.77 68.64
N ILE A 273 5.91 -10.22 69.04
CA ILE A 273 6.17 -8.79 68.99
C ILE A 273 7.67 -8.50 68.95
N LEU A 274 8.07 -7.54 68.11
CA LEU A 274 9.48 -7.18 67.97
C LEU A 274 10.01 -6.50 69.25
N PRO A 275 11.27 -6.77 69.67
CA PRO A 275 11.85 -6.20 70.90
C PRO A 275 11.75 -4.67 71.04
N PRO A 276 11.96 -3.86 69.98
CA PRO A 276 11.81 -2.40 70.08
C PRO A 276 10.37 -1.94 70.37
N VAL A 277 9.36 -2.78 70.11
CA VAL A 277 7.96 -2.49 70.44
C VAL A 277 7.65 -2.93 71.87
N VAL A 278 8.23 -4.02 72.36
CA VAL A 278 8.15 -4.43 73.78
C VAL A 278 8.65 -3.29 74.68
N SER A 279 9.87 -2.80 74.45
CA SER A 279 10.42 -1.70 75.24
C SER A 279 9.57 -0.42 75.15
N TYR A 280 8.95 -0.18 73.99
CA TYR A 280 8.06 0.96 73.82
C TYR A 280 6.78 0.80 74.64
N LEU A 281 6.15 -0.38 74.61
CA LEU A 281 4.93 -0.71 75.32
C LEU A 281 5.13 -0.63 76.84
N GLU A 282 6.23 -1.18 77.34
CA GLU A 282 6.63 -1.11 78.75
C GLU A 282 6.88 0.34 79.19
N SER A 283 7.57 1.15 78.37
CA SER A 283 7.80 2.57 78.66
C SER A 283 6.50 3.40 78.78
N LYS A 284 5.39 2.87 78.28
CA LYS A 284 4.05 3.48 78.35
C LYS A 284 3.17 2.89 79.45
N GLY A 285 3.73 2.04 80.31
CA GLY A 285 3.03 1.43 81.43
C GLY A 285 1.96 0.42 81.02
N ILE A 286 2.12 -0.21 79.85
CA ILE A 286 1.23 -1.29 79.41
C ILE A 286 1.86 -2.61 79.86
N LYS A 287 1.07 -3.48 80.50
CA LYS A 287 1.50 -4.82 80.89
C LYS A 287 1.34 -5.78 79.71
N LEU A 288 2.42 -6.45 79.35
CA LEU A 288 2.43 -7.46 78.29
C LEU A 288 2.11 -8.85 78.85
N TYR A 289 1.23 -9.58 78.17
CA TYR A 289 0.98 -11.01 78.36
C TYR A 289 1.13 -11.72 77.02
N TRP A 290 1.77 -12.88 77.02
CA TRP A 290 1.94 -13.66 75.80
C TRP A 290 0.82 -14.66 75.63
N SER A 291 0.49 -15.00 74.38
CA SER A 291 -0.57 -15.97 74.09
C SER A 291 -0.28 -17.35 74.66
N TYR A 292 1.00 -17.70 74.84
CA TYR A 292 1.45 -18.97 75.43
C TYR A 292 1.44 -18.95 76.97
N ASP A 293 1.17 -17.81 77.60
CA ASP A 293 0.91 -17.72 79.05
C ASP A 293 -0.59 -17.92 79.38
N LEU A 294 -1.46 -17.99 78.36
CA LEU A 294 -2.92 -18.08 78.48
C LEU A 294 -3.45 -19.52 78.56
#